data_AF-A0AAU9E7F9-F1
#
_entry.id   AF-A0AAU9E7F9-F1
#
_cell.length_a   1.000
_cell.length_b   1.000
_cell.length_c   1.000
_cell.angle_alpha   90.00
_cell.angle_beta   90.00
_cell.angle_gamma   90.00
#
_symmetry.space_group_name_H-M   'P 1'
#
loop_
_entity.id
_entity.type
_entity.pdbx_description
1 polymer ?
#
loop_
_entity_poly.entity_id
_entity_poly.type
_entity_poly.pdbx_seq_one_letter_code
_entity_poly.pdbx_strand_id
1 'polypeptide(L)'
;MNKAEADLEVQQARISLLQFTSSPDTSTPRWLLARCKGVALFPGMIKAGFIVGGNYGTGVIMSRRPDGKWSGPAFFRMGGASIGFQIGAQSSDLFMVIMTKVGLDAVLKNQAKFGVDASAVAGPVGRDAQAAIAGGSLKADLYSYSRSAGAFLGASVSGAGIEFDQASSTAYYGRPVTVSDIFDGKVDLPPSAQALTEALNKFK
;
A
#
# COMPACT_ATOMS: atom_id res chain seq x y z
N MET A 1 -15.74 0.37 8.36
CA MET A 1 -15.28 -0.27 9.62
C MET A 1 -15.73 0.57 10.79
N ASN A 2 -16.06 -0.07 11.92
CA ASN A 2 -16.11 0.61 13.22
C ASN A 2 -14.68 0.88 13.74
N LYS A 3 -14.54 1.56 14.89
CA LYS A 3 -13.22 1.93 15.42
C LYS A 3 -12.32 0.73 15.71
N ALA A 4 -12.86 -0.33 16.33
CA ALA A 4 -12.09 -1.52 16.68
C ALA A 4 -11.61 -2.29 15.43
N GLU A 5 -12.46 -2.38 14.41
CA GLU A 5 -12.12 -2.95 13.11
C GLU A 5 -11.02 -2.12 12.41
N ALA A 6 -11.13 -0.80 12.44
CA ALA A 6 -10.12 0.09 11.86
C ALA A 6 -8.77 -0.01 12.61
N ASP A 7 -8.79 -0.16 13.94
CA ASP A 7 -7.60 -0.45 14.74
C ASP A 7 -6.95 -1.79 14.37
N LEU A 8 -7.78 -2.83 14.16
CA LEU A 8 -7.30 -4.14 13.74
C LEU A 8 -6.65 -4.10 12.35
N GLU A 9 -7.27 -3.39 11.40
CA GLU A 9 -6.74 -3.20 10.04
C GLU A 9 -5.34 -2.55 10.07
N VAL A 10 -5.13 -1.53 10.90
CA VAL A 10 -3.83 -0.85 11.06
C VAL A 10 -2.80 -1.81 11.68
N GLN A 11 -3.20 -2.64 12.64
CA GLN A 11 -2.33 -3.66 13.21
C GLN A 11 -1.94 -4.74 12.18
N GLN A 12 -2.89 -5.17 11.34
CA GLN A 12 -2.64 -6.12 10.26
C GLN A 12 -1.71 -5.53 9.19
N ALA A 13 -1.91 -4.26 8.82
CA ALA A 13 -1.01 -3.54 7.92
C ALA A 13 0.43 -3.50 8.47
N ARG A 14 0.60 -3.26 9.79
CA ARG A 14 1.90 -3.32 10.46
C ARG A 14 2.51 -4.72 10.42
N ILE A 15 1.73 -5.76 10.71
CA ILE A 15 2.20 -7.15 10.66
C ILE A 15 2.66 -7.50 9.23
N SER A 16 1.86 -7.13 8.23
CA SER A 16 2.17 -7.36 6.83
C SER A 16 3.46 -6.65 6.41
N LEU A 17 3.64 -5.37 6.77
CA LEU A 17 4.89 -4.62 6.55
C LEU A 17 6.11 -5.34 7.15
N LEU A 18 6.02 -5.80 8.39
CA LEU A 18 7.12 -6.51 9.06
C LEU A 18 7.44 -7.82 8.34
N GLN A 19 6.44 -8.50 7.81
CA GLN A 19 6.63 -9.72 7.03
C GLN A 19 7.29 -9.45 5.68
N PHE A 20 6.85 -8.43 4.93
CA PHE A 20 7.50 -8.00 3.67
C PHE A 20 8.96 -7.57 3.86
N THR A 21 9.34 -7.13 5.06
CA THR A 21 10.68 -6.60 5.32
C THR A 21 11.61 -7.60 6.03
N SER A 22 11.06 -8.72 6.53
CA SER A 22 11.84 -9.78 7.21
C SER A 22 12.17 -10.96 6.31
N SER A 23 11.47 -11.15 5.20
CA SER A 23 11.67 -12.28 4.30
C SER A 23 12.81 -12.03 3.29
N PRO A 24 13.86 -12.88 3.24
CA PRO A 24 15.00 -12.70 2.32
C PRO A 24 14.59 -12.65 0.84
N ASP A 25 13.65 -13.51 0.42
CA ASP A 25 13.27 -13.72 -0.98
C ASP A 25 12.20 -12.73 -1.50
N THR A 26 11.47 -12.07 -0.61
CA THR A 26 10.42 -11.08 -0.92
C THR A 26 10.71 -9.71 -0.32
N SER A 27 11.92 -9.50 0.20
CA SER A 27 12.29 -8.28 0.89
C SER A 27 12.08 -7.08 -0.03
N THR A 28 11.10 -6.26 0.33
CA THR A 28 11.03 -4.92 -0.26
C THR A 28 12.36 -4.23 0.03
N PRO A 29 13.09 -3.78 -0.99
CA PRO A 29 14.43 -3.28 -0.77
C PRO A 29 14.41 -2.10 0.20
N ARG A 30 15.18 -2.16 1.29
CA ARG A 30 15.20 -1.11 2.34
C ARG A 30 15.45 0.29 1.78
N TRP A 31 16.27 0.39 0.73
CA TRP A 31 16.56 1.66 0.06
C TRP A 31 15.33 2.30 -0.60
N LEU A 32 14.37 1.48 -1.03
CA LEU A 32 13.14 1.89 -1.70
C LEU A 32 12.22 2.56 -0.66
N LEU A 33 12.14 1.97 0.54
CA LEU A 33 11.46 2.56 1.71
C LEU A 33 12.15 3.84 2.23
N ALA A 34 13.49 3.90 2.20
CA ALA A 34 14.22 5.09 2.63
C ALA A 34 13.95 6.32 1.74
N ARG A 35 13.66 6.09 0.45
CA ARG A 35 13.48 7.15 -0.56
C ARG A 35 12.03 7.43 -0.94
N CYS A 36 11.09 6.58 -0.50
CA CYS A 36 9.69 6.70 -0.91
C CYS A 36 9.02 7.98 -0.37
N LYS A 37 7.96 8.38 -1.08
CA LYS A 37 7.04 9.46 -0.71
C LYS A 37 5.83 8.95 0.07
N GLY A 38 5.56 7.65 -0.01
CA GLY A 38 4.46 7.03 0.71
C GLY A 38 4.50 5.51 0.60
N VAL A 39 3.68 4.88 1.43
CA VAL A 39 3.46 3.44 1.43
C VAL A 39 1.98 3.14 1.49
N ALA A 40 1.57 2.06 0.85
CA ALA A 40 0.20 1.59 0.85
C ALA A 40 0.17 0.10 1.20
N LEU A 41 -0.58 -0.25 2.23
CA LEU A 41 -0.61 -1.58 2.84
C LEU A 41 -2.06 -2.06 2.84
N PHE A 42 -2.35 -3.08 2.04
CA PHE A 42 -3.65 -3.72 1.93
C PHE A 42 -3.52 -5.19 2.37
N PRO A 43 -3.69 -5.49 3.66
CA PRO A 43 -3.63 -6.85 4.16
C PRO A 43 -4.82 -7.67 3.64
N GLY A 44 -4.60 -8.96 3.35
CA GLY A 44 -5.68 -9.89 3.07
C GLY A 44 -6.53 -9.61 1.84
N MET A 45 -6.01 -8.90 0.82
CA MET A 45 -6.70 -8.65 -0.46
C MET A 45 -7.27 -9.95 -1.02
N ILE A 46 -8.57 -9.94 -1.32
CA ILE A 46 -9.28 -11.08 -1.87
C ILE A 46 -9.28 -11.00 -3.39
N LYS A 47 -8.93 -12.11 -4.03
CA LYS A 47 -9.09 -12.35 -5.46
C LYS A 47 -10.05 -13.50 -5.66
N ALA A 48 -11.05 -13.32 -6.50
CA ALA A 48 -11.97 -14.37 -6.88
C ALA A 48 -12.36 -14.25 -8.36
N GLY A 49 -12.45 -15.37 -9.07
CA GLY A 49 -12.89 -15.39 -10.46
C GLY A 49 -12.65 -16.71 -11.15
N PHE A 50 -13.09 -16.78 -12.41
CA PHE A 50 -12.75 -17.83 -13.37
C PHE A 50 -12.55 -17.17 -14.73
N ILE A 51 -11.31 -17.15 -15.24
CA ILE A 51 -10.87 -16.44 -16.46
C ILE A 51 -10.96 -14.91 -16.33
N VAL A 52 -12.09 -14.40 -15.85
CA VAL A 52 -12.33 -13.01 -15.41
C VAL A 52 -12.67 -13.04 -13.93
N GLY A 53 -12.04 -12.15 -13.15
CA GLY A 53 -12.22 -12.07 -11.70
C GLY A 53 -12.16 -10.66 -11.17
N GLY A 54 -12.59 -10.49 -9.93
CA GLY A 54 -12.44 -9.25 -9.17
C GLY A 54 -11.33 -9.38 -8.13
N ASN A 55 -10.66 -8.27 -7.86
CA ASN A 55 -9.90 -8.10 -6.62
C ASN A 55 -10.56 -7.03 -5.75
N TYR A 56 -10.53 -7.25 -4.44
CA TYR A 56 -11.07 -6.30 -3.47
C TYR A 56 -10.33 -6.41 -2.15
N GLY A 57 -10.12 -5.27 -1.51
CA GLY A 57 -9.69 -5.24 -0.12
C GLY A 57 -9.64 -3.84 0.45
N THR A 58 -9.42 -3.79 1.76
CA THR A 58 -9.19 -2.57 2.51
C THR A 58 -7.73 -2.47 2.88
N GLY A 59 -7.31 -1.26 3.24
CA GLY A 59 -5.96 -1.04 3.68
C GLY A 59 -5.76 0.40 4.10
N VAL A 60 -4.50 0.71 4.36
CA VAL A 60 -4.08 2.04 4.78
C VAL A 60 -2.96 2.57 3.89
N ILE A 61 -2.98 3.88 3.66
CA ILE A 61 -1.92 4.60 2.97
C ILE A 61 -1.34 5.64 3.92
N MET A 62 -0.01 5.74 3.95
CA MET A 62 0.73 6.71 4.73
C MET A 62 1.69 7.47 3.82
N SER A 63 1.78 8.78 3.99
CA SER A 63 2.72 9.63 3.26
C SER A 63 3.92 9.99 4.13
N ARG A 64 5.06 10.22 3.48
CA ARG A 64 6.25 10.80 4.11
C ARG A 64 6.18 12.30 3.91
N ARG A 65 6.04 13.03 5.01
CA ARG A 65 5.92 14.49 5.01
C ARG A 65 7.27 15.15 4.68
N PRO A 66 7.27 16.43 4.27
CA PRO A 66 8.51 17.17 3.97
C PRO A 66 9.50 17.22 5.14
N ASP A 67 9.02 17.16 6.39
CA ASP A 67 9.84 17.08 7.61
C ASP A 67 10.44 15.68 7.88
N GLY A 68 10.23 14.74 6.95
CA GLY A 68 10.71 13.36 7.06
C GLY A 68 9.90 12.47 8.00
N LYS A 69 8.88 12.99 8.69
CA LYS A 69 7.99 12.18 9.54
C LYS A 69 6.91 11.51 8.69
N TRP A 70 6.43 10.35 9.15
CA TRP A 70 5.28 9.71 8.54
C TRP A 70 3.99 10.42 8.98
N SER A 71 3.00 10.46 8.08
CA SER A 71 1.63 10.82 8.41
C SER A 71 0.94 9.73 9.24
N GLY A 72 -0.30 9.96 9.66
CA GLY A 72 -1.17 8.86 10.11
C GLY A 72 -1.61 7.95 8.95
N PRO A 73 -2.20 6.78 9.24
CA PRO A 73 -2.84 5.93 8.25
C PRO A 73 -4.15 6.55 7.75
N ALA A 74 -4.27 6.75 6.45
CA ALA A 74 -5.54 7.06 5.78
C ALA A 74 -6.13 5.76 5.23
N PHE A 75 -7.41 5.49 5.47
CA PHE A 75 -8.04 4.24 5.04
C PHE A 75 -8.49 4.34 3.59
N PHE A 76 -8.24 3.27 2.84
CA PHE A 76 -8.64 3.17 1.44
C PHE A 76 -9.29 1.81 1.16
N ARG A 77 -10.17 1.80 0.18
CA ARG A 77 -10.64 0.59 -0.49
C ARG A 77 -9.93 0.47 -1.82
N MET A 78 -9.56 -0.74 -2.18
CA MET A 78 -9.05 -1.07 -3.50
C MET A 78 -10.00 -2.07 -4.16
N GLY A 79 -10.30 -1.84 -5.43
CA GLY A 79 -11.07 -2.79 -6.23
C GLY A 79 -10.71 -2.69 -7.72
N GLY A 80 -10.71 -3.82 -8.41
CA GLY A 80 -10.31 -3.88 -9.81
C GLY A 80 -10.72 -5.17 -10.49
N ALA A 81 -10.85 -5.10 -11.82
CA ALA A 81 -10.97 -6.29 -12.64
C ALA A 81 -9.58 -6.94 -12.76
N SER A 82 -9.56 -8.27 -12.78
CA SER A 82 -8.37 -9.08 -12.99
C SER A 82 -8.65 -10.12 -14.06
N ILE A 83 -7.67 -10.35 -14.93
CA ILE A 83 -7.69 -11.41 -15.93
C ILE A 83 -6.65 -12.45 -15.49
N GLY A 84 -7.06 -13.69 -15.29
CA GLY A 84 -6.15 -14.72 -14.78
C GLY A 84 -6.74 -16.12 -14.71
N PHE A 85 -5.85 -17.11 -14.88
CA PHE A 85 -6.12 -18.56 -14.83
C PHE A 85 -6.21 -19.08 -13.37
N GLN A 86 -6.91 -18.36 -12.50
CA GLN A 86 -7.11 -18.81 -11.12
C GLN A 86 -8.53 -19.35 -10.97
N ILE A 87 -8.66 -20.64 -10.67
CA ILE A 87 -9.91 -21.24 -10.20
C ILE A 87 -9.91 -21.09 -8.67
N GLY A 88 -10.86 -20.31 -8.15
CA GLY A 88 -11.11 -20.21 -6.71
C GLY A 88 -10.85 -18.83 -6.11
N ALA A 89 -10.94 -18.77 -4.77
CA ALA A 89 -10.69 -17.58 -3.98
C ALA A 89 -9.29 -17.64 -3.36
N GLN A 90 -8.54 -16.55 -3.48
CA GLN A 90 -7.22 -16.41 -2.88
C GLN A 90 -7.16 -15.14 -2.03
N SER A 91 -6.43 -15.21 -0.92
CA SER A 91 -6.10 -14.04 -0.11
C SER A 91 -4.60 -13.77 -0.19
N SER A 92 -4.23 -12.51 -0.34
CA SER A 92 -2.84 -12.09 -0.45
C SER A 92 -2.66 -10.72 0.18
N ASP A 93 -1.55 -10.51 0.87
CA ASP A 93 -1.18 -9.16 1.27
C ASP A 93 -0.63 -8.39 0.07
N LEU A 94 -0.99 -7.11 -0.05
CA LEU A 94 -0.43 -6.20 -1.04
C LEU A 94 0.27 -5.04 -0.34
N PHE A 95 1.54 -4.84 -0.68
CA PHE A 95 2.35 -3.73 -0.24
C PHE A 95 2.83 -2.94 -1.44
N MET A 96 2.58 -1.63 -1.44
CA MET A 96 3.03 -0.76 -2.51
C MET A 96 3.86 0.37 -1.95
N VAL A 97 4.93 0.70 -2.67
CA VAL A 97 5.84 1.79 -2.32
C VAL A 97 5.73 2.88 -3.37
N ILE A 98 5.31 4.06 -2.93
CA ILE A 98 5.07 5.24 -3.77
C ILE A 98 6.36 6.04 -3.83
N MET A 99 6.96 6.19 -5.01
CA MET A 99 8.28 6.79 -5.18
C MET A 99 8.23 8.26 -5.59
N THR A 100 7.18 8.67 -6.29
CA THR A 100 7.10 10.00 -6.89
C THR A 100 5.97 10.81 -6.28
N LYS A 101 6.05 12.15 -6.45
CA LYS A 101 4.95 13.04 -6.09
C LYS A 101 3.71 12.73 -6.94
N VAL A 102 3.90 12.40 -8.22
CA VAL A 102 2.80 12.01 -9.13
C VAL A 102 2.05 10.80 -8.60
N GLY A 103 2.76 9.75 -8.17
CA GLY A 103 2.12 8.58 -7.56
C GLY A 103 1.36 8.90 -6.28
N LEU A 104 1.91 9.77 -5.43
CA LEU A 104 1.24 10.20 -4.20
C LEU A 104 0.03 11.09 -4.48
N ASP A 105 0.15 12.01 -5.44
CA ASP A 105 -0.93 12.89 -5.88
C ASP A 105 -2.08 12.11 -6.52
N ALA A 106 -1.78 11.02 -7.24
CA ALA A 106 -2.81 10.13 -7.77
C ALA A 106 -3.65 9.56 -6.63
N VAL A 107 -3.03 9.05 -5.57
CA VAL A 107 -3.74 8.59 -4.36
C VAL A 107 -4.57 9.71 -3.73
N LEU A 108 -4.02 10.93 -3.66
CA LEU A 108 -4.69 12.10 -3.06
C LEU A 108 -5.95 12.54 -3.82
N LYS A 109 -6.03 12.31 -5.13
CA LYS A 109 -7.14 12.79 -5.97
C LYS A 109 -8.48 12.10 -5.70
N ASN A 110 -8.50 11.05 -4.87
CA ASN A 110 -9.66 10.22 -4.53
C ASN A 110 -10.26 9.54 -5.78
N GLN A 111 -10.26 8.19 -5.83
CA GLN A 111 -10.58 7.38 -7.02
C GLN A 111 -9.47 7.29 -8.08
N ALA A 112 -8.21 7.21 -7.63
CA ALA A 112 -7.08 6.97 -8.53
C ALA A 112 -7.21 5.62 -9.22
N LYS A 113 -6.92 5.55 -10.51
CA LYS A 113 -6.75 4.30 -11.26
C LYS A 113 -5.27 4.08 -11.54
N PHE A 114 -4.68 3.10 -10.87
CA PHE A 114 -3.29 2.74 -11.12
C PHE A 114 -3.10 2.20 -12.54
N GLY A 115 -2.02 2.60 -13.20
CA GLY A 115 -1.78 2.35 -14.62
C GLY A 115 -2.36 3.40 -15.58
N VAL A 116 -3.28 4.25 -15.10
CA VAL A 116 -3.82 5.41 -15.86
C VAL A 116 -3.31 6.72 -15.27
N ASP A 117 -3.53 6.94 -13.97
CA ASP A 117 -3.17 8.18 -13.28
C ASP A 117 -1.73 8.19 -12.74
N ALA A 118 -1.16 7.00 -12.52
CA ALA A 118 0.21 6.80 -12.08
C ALA A 118 0.73 5.45 -12.59
N SER A 119 2.01 5.39 -12.97
CA SER A 119 2.62 4.14 -13.40
C SER A 119 2.83 3.19 -12.21
N ALA A 120 2.33 1.96 -12.33
CA ALA A 120 2.45 0.93 -11.31
C ALA A 120 3.07 -0.33 -11.92
N VAL A 121 4.14 -0.83 -11.31
CA VAL A 121 4.83 -2.05 -11.77
C VAL A 121 5.16 -2.96 -10.60
N ALA A 122 5.42 -4.24 -10.89
CA ALA A 122 5.96 -5.15 -9.90
C ALA A 122 7.34 -4.66 -9.42
N GLY A 123 7.54 -4.63 -8.11
CA GLY A 123 8.81 -4.26 -7.51
C GLY A 123 9.88 -5.32 -7.73
N PRO A 124 11.15 -4.93 -7.94
CA PRO A 124 12.22 -5.91 -8.08
C PRO A 124 12.53 -6.55 -6.71
N VAL A 125 12.91 -7.83 -6.73
CA VAL A 125 13.26 -8.63 -5.55
C VAL A 125 14.61 -9.32 -5.77
N GLY A 126 15.29 -9.72 -4.69
CA GLY A 126 16.52 -10.50 -4.77
C GLY A 126 17.61 -9.88 -5.67
N ARG A 127 18.15 -10.67 -6.61
CA ARG A 127 19.21 -10.25 -7.54
C ARG A 127 18.75 -9.18 -8.54
N ASP A 128 17.49 -9.23 -8.98
CA ASP A 128 16.92 -8.25 -9.90
C ASP A 128 16.84 -6.86 -9.25
N ALA A 129 16.62 -6.81 -7.92
CA ALA A 129 16.68 -5.55 -7.18
C ALA A 129 18.08 -4.94 -7.21
N GLN A 130 19.13 -5.75 -7.02
CA GLN A 130 20.52 -5.27 -7.08
C GLN A 130 20.85 -4.70 -8.46
N ALA A 131 20.44 -5.38 -9.53
CA ALA A 131 20.64 -4.91 -10.90
C ALA A 131 19.86 -3.62 -11.21
N ALA A 132 18.59 -3.53 -10.78
CA ALA A 132 17.76 -2.35 -10.99
C ALA A 132 18.32 -1.11 -10.27
N ILE A 133 18.88 -1.29 -9.07
CA ILE A 133 19.57 -0.23 -8.32
C ILE A 133 20.84 0.22 -9.06
N ALA A 134 21.72 -0.72 -9.38
CA ALA A 134 23.01 -0.43 -9.98
C ALA A 134 22.88 0.22 -11.37
N GLY A 135 21.87 -0.18 -12.14
CA GLY A 135 21.58 0.36 -13.47
C GLY A 135 20.73 1.64 -13.48
N GLY A 136 20.21 2.10 -12.34
CA GLY A 136 19.36 3.30 -12.28
C GLY A 136 18.01 3.15 -13.00
N SER A 137 17.52 1.92 -13.20
CA SER A 137 16.37 1.62 -14.06
C SER A 137 15.01 1.82 -13.40
N LEU A 138 14.98 2.39 -12.19
CA LEU A 138 13.77 2.54 -11.39
C LEU A 138 13.03 3.83 -11.75
N LYS A 139 12.06 3.73 -12.66
CA LYS A 139 11.33 4.87 -13.23
C LYS A 139 9.84 4.91 -12.91
N ALA A 140 9.30 3.91 -12.20
CA ALA A 140 7.87 3.84 -11.92
C ALA A 140 7.47 4.74 -10.75
N ASP A 141 6.24 5.25 -10.79
CA ASP A 141 5.66 6.05 -9.71
C ASP A 141 5.38 5.20 -8.47
N LEU A 142 5.06 3.91 -8.70
CA LEU A 142 4.70 2.95 -7.68
C LEU A 142 5.30 1.56 -7.98
N TYR A 143 5.85 0.93 -6.95
CA TYR A 143 6.27 -0.47 -6.98
C TYR A 143 5.37 -1.31 -6.08
N SER A 144 4.75 -2.36 -6.63
CA SER A 144 3.90 -3.28 -5.88
C SER A 144 4.59 -4.61 -5.57
N TYR A 145 4.41 -5.08 -4.35
CA TYR A 145 4.85 -6.36 -3.82
C TYR A 145 3.64 -7.07 -3.26
N SER A 146 3.51 -8.38 -3.47
CA SER A 146 2.44 -9.13 -2.83
C SER A 146 2.96 -10.43 -2.23
N ARG A 147 2.32 -10.86 -1.15
CA ARG A 147 2.69 -12.02 -0.37
C ARG A 147 1.46 -12.93 -0.22
N SER A 148 1.44 -13.96 -1.05
CA SER A 148 0.60 -15.15 -0.97
C SER A 148 1.49 -16.37 -1.20
N ALA A 149 0.96 -17.59 -1.11
CA ALA A 149 1.66 -18.83 -1.50
C ALA A 149 2.04 -18.92 -3.01
N GLY A 150 2.37 -17.80 -3.66
CA GLY A 150 2.68 -17.66 -5.08
C GLY A 150 2.98 -16.21 -5.46
N ALA A 151 3.92 -16.02 -6.39
CA ALA A 151 4.40 -14.73 -6.86
C ALA A 151 3.31 -13.94 -7.61
N PHE A 152 3.03 -12.73 -7.14
CA PHE A 152 2.04 -11.85 -7.74
C PHE A 152 2.70 -11.01 -8.83
N LEU A 153 2.63 -11.50 -10.07
CA LEU A 153 3.04 -10.75 -11.25
C LEU A 153 2.15 -9.51 -11.40
N GLY A 154 2.77 -8.36 -11.70
CA GLY A 154 2.19 -6.99 -11.70
C GLY A 154 0.99 -6.72 -12.60
N ALA A 155 0.31 -7.75 -13.11
CA ALA A 155 -0.87 -7.67 -13.95
C ALA A 155 -2.18 -7.32 -13.20
N SER A 156 -2.16 -7.22 -11.87
CA SER A 156 -3.41 -7.02 -11.08
C SER A 156 -3.50 -5.70 -10.31
N VAL A 157 -2.48 -4.85 -10.38
CA VAL A 157 -2.54 -3.47 -9.85
C VAL A 157 -2.95 -2.49 -10.94
N SER A 158 -2.50 -2.70 -12.18
CA SER A 158 -2.95 -1.91 -13.33
C SER A 158 -4.44 -2.11 -13.59
N GLY A 159 -5.21 -1.03 -13.55
CA GLY A 159 -6.67 -1.04 -13.65
C GLY A 159 -7.42 -1.12 -12.31
N ALA A 160 -6.71 -1.25 -11.19
CA ALA A 160 -7.32 -1.15 -9.86
C ALA A 160 -7.64 0.31 -9.52
N GLY A 161 -8.88 0.55 -9.09
CA GLY A 161 -9.30 1.79 -8.48
C GLY A 161 -9.01 1.79 -6.98
N ILE A 162 -8.53 2.92 -6.47
CA ILE A 162 -8.41 3.17 -5.02
C ILE A 162 -9.25 4.37 -4.60
N GLU A 163 -10.03 4.18 -3.54
CA GLU A 163 -10.97 5.18 -3.04
C GLU A 163 -10.76 5.41 -1.54
N PHE A 164 -10.80 6.67 -1.12
CA PHE A 164 -10.67 7.02 0.28
C PHE A 164 -11.90 6.54 1.07
N ASP A 165 -11.65 5.76 2.12
CA ASP A 165 -12.70 5.30 3.02
C ASP A 165 -12.93 6.34 4.13
N GLN A 166 -13.75 7.35 3.82
CA GLN A 166 -14.15 8.41 4.74
C GLN A 166 -14.76 7.85 6.03
N ALA A 167 -15.59 6.81 5.93
CA ALA A 167 -16.29 6.24 7.07
C ALA A 167 -15.30 5.57 8.04
N SER A 168 -14.41 4.71 7.53
CA SER A 168 -13.40 4.05 8.37
C SER A 168 -12.39 5.03 8.94
N SER A 169 -11.97 6.03 8.17
CA SER A 169 -11.08 7.09 8.67
C SER A 169 -11.75 7.90 9.79
N THR A 170 -13.02 8.28 9.61
CA THR A 170 -13.78 8.98 10.64
C THR A 170 -13.93 8.15 11.92
N ALA A 171 -14.24 6.85 11.78
CA ALA A 171 -14.35 5.94 12.92
C ALA A 171 -13.02 5.79 13.68
N TYR A 172 -11.90 5.73 12.95
CA TYR A 172 -10.56 5.58 13.52
C TYR A 172 -10.11 6.83 14.30
N TYR A 173 -10.26 8.01 13.70
CA TYR A 173 -9.84 9.28 14.30
C TYR A 173 -10.88 9.91 15.23
N GLY A 174 -12.10 9.38 15.29
CA GLY A 174 -13.19 9.87 16.14
C GLY A 174 -13.82 11.19 15.67
N ARG A 175 -13.43 11.70 14.50
CA ARG A 175 -13.98 12.91 13.87
C ARG A 175 -13.83 12.86 12.35
N PRO A 176 -14.63 13.62 11.59
CA PRO A 176 -14.41 13.78 10.17
C PRO A 176 -13.00 14.30 9.88
N VAL A 177 -12.32 13.66 8.95
CA VAL A 177 -10.97 13.99 8.47
C VAL A 177 -10.90 13.79 6.97
N THR A 178 -10.13 14.62 6.28
CA THR A 178 -9.79 14.42 4.87
C THR A 178 -8.46 13.68 4.73
N VAL A 179 -8.16 13.17 3.53
CA VAL A 179 -6.82 12.60 3.23
C VAL A 179 -5.73 13.63 3.51
N SER A 180 -5.95 14.89 3.12
CA SER A 180 -5.01 15.99 3.36
C SER A 180 -4.79 16.26 4.85
N ASP A 181 -5.84 16.23 5.68
CA ASP A 181 -5.67 16.39 7.14
C ASP A 181 -4.75 15.32 7.72
N ILE A 182 -4.93 14.07 7.28
CA ILE A 182 -4.12 12.94 7.73
C ILE A 182 -2.69 13.09 7.22
N PHE A 183 -2.51 13.33 5.92
CA PHE A 183 -1.20 13.39 5.26
C PHE A 183 -0.36 14.59 5.70
N ASP A 184 -1.00 15.72 6.01
CA ASP A 184 -0.31 16.90 6.57
C ASP A 184 0.07 16.70 8.04
N GLY A 185 -0.47 15.67 8.71
CA GLY A 185 -0.23 15.39 10.12
C GLY A 185 -1.07 16.26 11.07
N LYS A 186 -2.28 16.65 10.64
CA LYS A 186 -3.26 17.41 11.44
C LYS A 186 -4.17 16.52 12.29
N VAL A 187 -3.76 15.28 12.51
CA VAL A 187 -4.52 14.26 13.26
C VAL A 187 -3.66 13.70 14.39
N ASP A 188 -4.29 13.41 15.52
CA ASP A 188 -3.64 12.66 16.59
C ASP A 188 -3.51 11.20 16.16
N LEU A 189 -2.37 10.58 16.48
CA LEU A 189 -2.11 9.19 16.12
C LEU A 189 -2.61 8.25 17.21
N PRO A 190 -3.60 7.38 16.94
CA PRO A 190 -3.97 6.31 17.88
C PRO A 190 -2.79 5.35 18.10
N PRO A 191 -2.80 4.55 19.18
CA PRO A 191 -1.69 3.64 19.51
C PRO A 191 -1.29 2.70 18.37
N SER A 192 -2.26 2.19 17.62
CA SER A 192 -2.01 1.34 16.44
C SER A 192 -1.26 2.09 15.32
N ALA A 193 -1.58 3.36 15.07
CA ALA A 193 -0.87 4.21 14.11
C ALA A 193 0.55 4.55 14.56
N GLN A 194 0.76 4.77 15.86
CA GLN A 194 2.10 5.01 16.42
C GLN A 194 2.99 3.78 16.19
N ALA A 195 2.50 2.58 16.52
CA ALA A 195 3.22 1.33 16.34
C ALA A 195 3.56 1.04 14.85
N LEU A 196 2.68 1.40 13.92
CA LEU A 196 2.93 1.30 12.48
C LEU A 196 3.97 2.32 12.01
N THR A 197 3.87 3.57 12.49
CA THR A 197 4.83 4.64 12.20
C THR A 197 6.23 4.28 12.70
N GLU A 198 6.33 3.72 13.91
CA GLU A 198 7.58 3.22 14.48
C GLU A 198 8.19 2.09 13.65
N ALA A 199 7.36 1.17 13.14
CA ALA A 199 7.83 0.12 12.26
C ALA A 199 8.43 0.70 10.96
N LEU A 200 7.76 1.69 10.35
CA LEU A 200 8.26 2.37 9.15
C LEU A 200 9.51 3.22 9.42
N ASN A 201 9.67 3.77 10.63
CA ASN A 201 10.85 4.56 11.00
C ASN A 201 12.16 3.75 10.97
N LYS A 202 12.09 2.41 11.06
CA LYS A 202 13.26 1.53 10.97
C LYS A 202 13.90 1.47 9.58
N PHE A 203 13.22 2.02 8.56
CA PHE A 203 13.65 1.98 7.16
C PHE A 203 13.97 3.37 6.59
N LYS A 204 14.16 4.37 7.45
CA LYS A 204 14.50 5.74 7.06
C LYS A 204 15.98 5.91 6.73
#